data_AF-A0A7K0PHA2-F1
#
_entry.id   AF-A0A7K0PHA2-F1
#
_cell.length_a   1.000
_cell.length_b   1.000
_cell.length_c   1.000
_cell.angle_alpha   90.00
_cell.angle_beta   90.00
_cell.angle_gamma   90.00
#
_symmetry.space_group_name_H-M   'P 1'
#
loop_
_entity.id
_entity.type
_entity.pdbx_description
1 polymer ?
#
loop_
_entity_poly.entity_id
_entity_poly.type
_entity_poly.pdbx_seq_one_letter_code
_entity_poly.pdbx_strand_id
1 'polypeptide(L)'
;MSSIPDLSQATLGDVVQEPASTEAIEQAATEAAGRPVEDLRFAAPEGIDLQPAYGSEAVADVDHLDTRPGFAPFLRGPYPTMYVNQPWTVRQYAGFSTAEESNAFYRRNLAAGQKG
;
A
#
# COMPACT_ATOMS: atom_id res chain seq x y z
N MET A 1 -13.93 34.52 -23.80
CA MET A 1 -13.08 34.99 -22.69
C MET A 1 -13.40 34.09 -21.50
N SER A 2 -12.48 33.24 -21.06
CA SER A 2 -12.70 32.39 -19.88
C SER A 2 -12.32 33.19 -18.64
N SER A 3 -13.25 33.39 -17.70
CA SER A 3 -12.99 34.04 -16.42
C SER A 3 -12.46 33.03 -15.42
N ILE A 4 -11.35 33.36 -14.76
CA ILE A 4 -10.83 32.56 -13.64
C ILE A 4 -11.80 32.73 -12.46
N PRO A 5 -12.36 31.64 -11.89
CA PRO A 5 -13.27 31.74 -10.75
C PRO A 5 -12.51 32.15 -9.48
N ASP A 6 -13.10 33.05 -8.67
CA ASP A 6 -12.64 33.40 -7.33
C ASP A 6 -13.20 32.39 -6.31
N LEU A 7 -12.31 31.62 -5.69
CA LEU A 7 -12.65 30.58 -4.71
C LEU A 7 -12.44 31.04 -3.26
N SER A 8 -12.11 32.31 -3.00
CA SER A 8 -11.79 32.81 -1.67
C SER A 8 -12.93 32.67 -0.65
N GLN A 9 -14.17 32.57 -1.14
CA GLN A 9 -15.38 32.36 -0.34
C GLN A 9 -16.06 31.01 -0.61
N ALA A 10 -15.45 30.13 -1.42
CA ALA A 10 -16.03 28.84 -1.75
C ALA A 10 -15.86 27.87 -0.57
N THR A 11 -16.96 27.28 -0.12
CA THR A 11 -16.95 26.13 0.78
C THR A 11 -16.97 24.85 -0.03
N LEU A 12 -16.27 23.81 0.43
CA LEU A 12 -16.27 22.51 -0.25
C LEU A 12 -17.68 21.90 -0.41
N GLY A 13 -18.63 22.30 0.45
CA GLY A 13 -19.99 21.76 0.48
C GLY A 13 -20.02 20.31 0.92
N ASP A 14 -21.19 19.68 0.81
CA ASP A 14 -21.31 18.24 0.95
C ASP A 14 -20.75 17.58 -0.32
N VAL A 15 -19.55 17.02 -0.21
CA VAL A 15 -18.96 16.24 -1.29
C VAL A 15 -19.68 14.89 -1.32
N VAL A 16 -20.56 14.73 -2.31
CA VAL A 16 -21.10 13.40 -2.63
C VAL A 16 -19.98 12.62 -3.31
N GLN A 17 -19.35 11.71 -2.57
CA GLN A 17 -18.42 10.74 -3.13
C GLN A 17 -19.22 9.52 -3.56
N GLU A 18 -19.51 9.44 -4.86
CA GLU A 18 -20.01 8.19 -5.45
C GLU A 18 -18.89 7.14 -5.40
N PRO A 19 -19.17 5.92 -4.94
CA PRO A 19 -18.18 4.85 -4.95
C PRO A 19 -17.73 4.58 -6.39
N ALA A 20 -16.42 4.46 -6.59
CA ALA A 20 -15.89 4.05 -7.88
C ALA A 20 -16.29 2.59 -8.13
N SER A 21 -17.13 2.37 -9.14
CA SER A 21 -17.50 1.03 -9.57
C SER A 21 -16.33 0.40 -10.32
N THR A 22 -16.23 -0.93 -10.23
CA THR A 22 -15.20 -1.68 -10.96
C THR A 22 -15.28 -1.39 -12.47
N GLU A 23 -16.48 -1.33 -13.05
CA GLU A 23 -16.71 -1.03 -14.47
C GLU A 23 -16.17 0.35 -14.88
N ALA A 24 -16.38 1.39 -14.07
CA ALA A 24 -15.87 2.73 -14.37
C ALA A 24 -14.34 2.76 -14.41
N ILE A 25 -13.70 2.00 -13.52
CA ILE A 25 -12.24 1.89 -13.47
C ILE A 25 -11.71 1.08 -14.67
N GLU A 26 -12.39 0.00 -15.06
CA GLU A 26 -12.05 -0.80 -16.24
C GLU A 26 -12.13 0.03 -17.53
N GLN A 27 -13.19 0.83 -17.70
CA GLN A 27 -13.35 1.69 -18.86
C GLN A 27 -12.20 2.71 -18.95
N ALA A 28 -11.86 3.35 -17.84
CA ALA A 28 -10.73 4.29 -17.79
C ALA A 28 -9.39 3.60 -18.07
N ALA A 29 -9.20 2.36 -17.59
CA ALA A 29 -7.99 1.57 -17.85
C ALA A 29 -7.86 1.18 -19.32
N THR A 30 -8.95 0.73 -19.97
CA THR A 30 -8.98 0.41 -21.40
C THR A 30 -8.67 1.65 -22.26
N GLU A 31 -9.25 2.80 -21.93
CA GLU A 31 -8.98 4.06 -22.62
C GLU A 31 -7.50 4.46 -22.50
N ALA A 32 -6.94 4.40 -21.29
CA ALA A 32 -5.54 4.77 -21.04
C ALA A 32 -4.54 3.80 -21.68
N ALA A 33 -4.84 2.50 -21.70
CA ALA A 33 -3.95 1.46 -22.22
C ALA A 33 -4.09 1.22 -23.73
N GLY A 34 -5.20 1.65 -24.35
CA GLY A 34 -5.49 1.43 -25.76
C GLY A 34 -5.67 -0.05 -26.14
N ARG A 35 -6.02 -0.90 -25.17
CA ARG A 35 -6.19 -2.36 -25.32
C ARG A 35 -7.36 -2.88 -24.49
N PRO A 36 -7.96 -4.02 -24.87
CA PRO A 36 -9.08 -4.62 -24.13
C PRO A 36 -8.71 -4.89 -22.67
N VAL A 37 -9.69 -4.82 -21.76
CA VAL A 37 -9.47 -5.01 -20.32
C VAL A 37 -8.93 -6.41 -19.99
N GLU A 38 -9.27 -7.41 -20.80
CA GLU A 38 -8.84 -8.80 -20.67
C GLU A 38 -7.33 -8.94 -20.84
N ASP A 39 -6.74 -8.13 -21.71
CA ASP A 39 -5.30 -8.08 -21.98
C ASP A 39 -4.51 -7.43 -20.82
N LEU A 40 -5.20 -6.76 -19.90
CA LEU A 40 -4.60 -6.04 -18.77
C LEU A 40 -4.51 -6.90 -17.50
N ARG A 41 -5.07 -8.12 -17.51
CA ARG A 41 -4.96 -9.06 -16.38
C ARG A 41 -3.52 -9.54 -16.22
N PHE A 42 -3.09 -9.65 -14.96
CA PHE A 42 -1.78 -10.20 -14.62
C PHE A 42 -1.94 -11.53 -13.89
N ALA A 43 -1.55 -12.62 -14.55
CA ALA A 43 -1.47 -13.94 -13.94
C ALA A 43 -0.19 -14.02 -13.09
N ALA A 44 -0.33 -13.89 -11.77
CA ALA A 44 0.79 -14.01 -10.86
C ALA A 44 1.32 -15.47 -10.86
N PRO A 45 2.64 -15.68 -10.65
CA PRO A 45 3.23 -17.03 -10.59
C PRO A 45 2.57 -17.97 -9.57
N GLU A 46 1.94 -17.40 -8.54
CA GLU A 46 1.18 -18.10 -7.49
C GLU A 46 -0.17 -18.67 -7.99
N GLY A 47 -0.55 -18.43 -9.26
CA GLY A 47 -1.84 -18.86 -9.82
C GLY A 47 -3.01 -17.95 -9.43
N ILE A 48 -2.72 -16.68 -9.11
CA ILE A 48 -3.71 -15.66 -8.75
C ILE A 48 -3.81 -14.66 -9.90
N ASP A 49 -5.02 -14.52 -10.44
CA ASP A 49 -5.29 -13.53 -11.48
C ASP A 49 -5.57 -12.16 -10.86
N LEU A 50 -4.61 -11.25 -10.98
CA LEU A 50 -4.80 -9.86 -10.59
C LEU A 50 -5.65 -9.17 -11.64
N GLN A 51 -6.85 -8.75 -11.22
CA GLN A 51 -7.74 -7.95 -12.05
C GLN A 51 -7.14 -6.56 -12.31
N PRO A 52 -7.40 -5.97 -13.48
CA PRO A 52 -6.88 -4.64 -13.83
C PRO A 52 -7.56 -3.50 -13.06
N ALA A 53 -8.66 -3.79 -12.38
CA ALA A 53 -9.46 -2.83 -11.62
C ALA A 53 -10.08 -3.48 -10.38
N TYR A 54 -10.24 -2.69 -9.31
CA TYR A 54 -10.95 -3.07 -8.09
C TYR A 54 -11.77 -1.88 -7.61
N GLY A 55 -13.09 -1.97 -7.72
CA GLY A 55 -14.03 -0.99 -7.19
C GLY A 55 -14.46 -1.29 -5.76
N SER A 56 -15.43 -0.53 -5.27
CA SER A 56 -16.02 -0.75 -3.94
C SER A 56 -16.63 -2.15 -3.78
N GLU A 57 -17.05 -2.78 -4.88
CA GLU A 57 -17.62 -4.13 -4.87
C GLU A 57 -16.60 -5.20 -4.49
N ALA A 58 -15.30 -4.95 -4.77
CA ALA A 58 -14.23 -5.91 -4.52
C ALA A 58 -14.02 -6.23 -3.03
N VAL A 59 -14.54 -5.38 -2.14
CA VAL A 59 -14.45 -5.55 -0.69
C VAL A 59 -15.78 -5.86 -0.03
N ALA A 60 -16.87 -6.04 -0.79
CA ALA A 60 -18.22 -6.22 -0.27
C ALA A 60 -18.35 -7.42 0.67
N ASP A 61 -17.64 -8.51 0.37
CA ASP A 61 -17.67 -9.76 1.14
C ASP A 61 -16.49 -9.93 2.11
N VAL A 62 -15.71 -8.86 2.35
CA VAL A 62 -14.55 -8.91 3.26
C VAL A 62 -15.00 -8.69 4.70
N ASP A 63 -15.02 -9.76 5.49
CA ASP A 63 -15.56 -9.80 6.85
C ASP A 63 -14.70 -9.14 7.94
N HIS A 64 -13.49 -8.70 7.60
CA HIS A 64 -12.48 -8.25 8.56
C HIS A 64 -11.99 -6.82 8.35
N LEU A 65 -12.70 -6.04 7.53
CA LEU A 65 -12.34 -4.64 7.27
C LEU A 65 -12.35 -3.78 8.55
N ASP A 66 -13.27 -4.06 9.47
CA ASP A 66 -13.45 -3.30 10.72
C ASP A 66 -12.62 -3.80 11.91
N THR A 67 -11.66 -4.70 11.66
CA THR A 67 -10.73 -5.18 12.70
C THR A 67 -9.74 -4.09 13.16
N ARG A 68 -9.07 -4.33 14.30
CA ARG A 68 -8.06 -3.42 14.88
C ARG A 68 -6.69 -4.12 15.00
N PRO A 69 -5.58 -3.41 14.78
CA PRO A 69 -4.25 -3.97 15.04
C PRO A 69 -4.09 -4.33 16.52
N GLY A 70 -3.34 -5.37 16.85
CA GLY A 70 -3.13 -5.84 18.22
C GLY A 70 -4.25 -6.70 18.82
N PHE A 71 -5.30 -7.01 18.04
CA PHE A 71 -6.40 -7.88 18.46
C PHE A 71 -6.58 -9.02 17.46
N ALA A 72 -6.98 -10.20 17.95
CA ALA A 72 -7.23 -11.36 17.10
C ALA A 72 -8.28 -11.02 16.01
N PRO A 73 -8.11 -11.51 14.77
CA PRO A 73 -7.07 -12.44 14.29
C PRO A 73 -5.75 -11.77 13.83
N PHE A 74 -5.48 -10.53 14.26
CA PHE A 74 -4.22 -9.80 14.03
C PHE A 74 -3.92 -9.44 12.56
N LEU A 75 -4.95 -9.37 11.72
CA LEU A 75 -4.81 -9.08 10.28
C LEU A 75 -4.16 -7.71 10.00
N ARG A 76 -4.38 -6.73 10.87
CA ARG A 76 -3.78 -5.38 10.77
C ARG A 76 -2.45 -5.24 11.52
N GLY A 77 -1.90 -6.35 12.02
CA GLY A 77 -0.63 -6.43 12.73
C GLY A 77 -0.76 -6.81 14.21
N PRO A 78 0.32 -7.31 14.82
CA PRO A 78 0.28 -7.90 16.17
C PRO A 78 0.28 -6.88 17.32
N TYR A 79 0.57 -5.60 17.08
CA TYR A 79 0.66 -4.58 18.14
C TYR A 79 -0.32 -3.43 17.90
N PRO A 80 -1.01 -2.90 18.94
CA PRO A 80 -2.06 -1.88 18.75
C PRO A 80 -1.61 -0.58 18.06
N THR A 81 -0.36 -0.15 18.28
CA THR A 81 0.17 1.08 17.69
C THR A 81 1.02 0.84 16.45
N MET A 82 1.35 -0.42 16.15
CA MET A 82 2.33 -0.81 15.13
C MET A 82 3.51 0.19 15.07
N TYR A 83 3.78 0.76 13.89
CA TYR A 83 4.92 1.62 13.63
C TYR A 83 4.73 3.09 14.01
N VAL A 84 3.57 3.47 14.56
CA VAL A 84 3.32 4.85 15.03
C VAL A 84 4.25 5.21 16.18
N ASN A 85 4.49 4.28 17.10
CA ASN A 85 5.36 4.49 18.27
C ASN A 85 6.78 3.95 18.07
N GLN A 86 6.91 2.77 17.46
CA GLN A 86 8.21 2.12 17.23
C GLN A 86 8.27 1.56 15.81
N PRO A 87 9.12 2.10 14.91
CA PRO A 87 9.26 1.55 13.57
C PRO A 87 9.87 0.15 13.60
N TRP A 88 9.79 -0.57 12.48
CA TRP A 88 10.47 -1.86 12.35
C TRP A 88 11.98 -1.73 12.59
N THR A 89 12.59 -2.79 13.09
CA THR A 89 14.05 -2.82 13.30
C THR A 89 14.75 -2.89 11.96
N VAL A 90 15.64 -1.94 11.67
CA VAL A 90 16.59 -2.05 10.56
C VAL A 90 17.63 -3.12 10.93
N ARG A 91 17.45 -4.32 10.37
CA ARG A 91 18.29 -5.50 10.62
C ARG A 91 18.95 -5.96 9.33
N GLN A 92 20.20 -5.55 9.12
CA GLN A 92 20.96 -5.92 7.93
C GLN A 92 21.63 -7.27 8.13
N TYR A 93 21.31 -8.23 7.27
CA TYR A 93 22.08 -9.45 7.16
C TYR A 93 23.45 -9.13 6.57
N ALA A 94 24.49 -9.46 7.32
CA ALA A 94 25.86 -9.26 6.89
C ALA A 94 26.75 -10.35 7.49
N GLY A 95 27.81 -10.68 6.78
CA GLY A 95 28.82 -11.63 7.19
C GLY A 95 29.98 -11.60 6.20
N PHE A 96 31.20 -11.59 6.72
CA PHE A 96 32.43 -11.73 5.94
C PHE A 96 33.14 -13.03 6.30
N SER A 97 34.17 -13.36 5.52
CA SER A 97 34.90 -14.62 5.60
C SER A 97 35.44 -14.94 7.00
N THR A 98 35.83 -13.93 7.79
CA THR A 98 36.31 -14.12 9.17
C THR A 98 35.40 -13.46 10.22
N ALA A 99 35.49 -13.96 11.45
CA ALA A 99 34.73 -13.44 12.57
C ALA A 99 35.15 -12.00 12.92
N GLU A 100 36.45 -11.69 12.82
CA GLU A 100 37.01 -10.38 13.10
C GLU A 100 36.53 -9.32 12.10
N GLU A 101 36.56 -9.63 10.80
CA GLU A 101 36.07 -8.73 9.75
C GLU A 101 34.57 -8.49 9.85
N SER A 102 33.81 -9.55 10.18
CA SER A 102 32.38 -9.46 10.45
C SER A 102 32.09 -8.54 11.64
N ASN A 103 32.81 -8.70 12.76
CA ASN A 103 32.64 -7.84 13.93
C ASN A 103 32.97 -6.37 13.63
N ALA A 104 34.08 -6.11 12.95
CA ALA A 104 34.48 -4.76 12.57
C ALA A 104 33.45 -4.10 11.65
N PHE A 105 32.81 -4.87 10.77
CA PHE A 105 31.71 -4.38 9.94
C PHE A 105 30.44 -4.09 10.74
N TYR A 106 30.01 -4.99 11.63
CA TYR A 106 28.83 -4.78 12.46
C TYR A 106 28.93 -3.48 13.28
N ARG A 107 30.10 -3.21 13.86
CA ARG A 107 30.34 -1.97 14.61
C ARG A 107 30.21 -0.71 13.75
N ARG A 108 30.69 -0.75 12.50
CA ARG A 108 30.53 0.35 11.55
C ARG A 108 29.06 0.57 11.21
N ASN A 109 28.30 -0.50 10.98
CA ASN A 109 26.89 -0.35 10.65
C ASN A 109 26.04 0.15 11.82
N LEU A 110 26.33 -0.30 13.04
CA LEU A 110 25.69 0.22 14.25
C LEU A 110 25.94 1.73 14.39
N ALA A 111 27.18 2.18 14.17
CA ALA A 111 27.51 3.61 14.14
C ALA A 111 26.80 4.38 13.00
N ALA A 112 26.46 3.69 11.91
CA ALA A 112 25.74 4.24 10.76
C ALA A 112 24.20 4.10 10.86
N GLY A 113 23.66 3.60 11.98
CA GLY A 113 22.20 3.57 12.23
C GLY A 113 21.52 2.21 12.09
N GLN A 114 22.26 1.12 11.90
CA GLN A 114 21.71 -0.24 12.08
C GLN A 114 21.25 -0.42 13.54
N LYS A 115 20.09 -1.06 13.75
CA LYS A 115 19.49 -1.23 15.09
C LYS A 115 19.50 -2.67 15.62
N GLY A 116 19.82 -3.65 14.78
CA GLY A 116 19.95 -5.05 15.19
C GLY A 116 20.51 -5.94 14.10
#